data_AF-A0A968T4W1-F1
#
_entry.id   AF-A0A968T4W1-F1
#
_cell.length_a   1.000
_cell.length_b   1.000
_cell.length_c   1.000
_cell.angle_alpha   90.00
_cell.angle_beta   90.00
_cell.angle_gamma   90.00
#
_symmetry.space_group_name_H-M   'P 1'
#
loop_
_entity.id
_entity.type
_entity.pdbx_description
1 polymer ?
#
loop_
_entity_poly.entity_id
_entity_poly.type
_entity_poly.pdbx_seq_one_letter_code
_entity_poly.pdbx_strand_id
1 'polypeptide(L)' 'MINQYNIFASKGYYGYWWSATEKEDKTANYWQMVYSNSEVSNSVSLKNYGFQSVVLRTKIKDWEKMVL' A
#
# COMPACT_ATOMS: atom_id res chain seq x y z
N MET A 1 1.69 10.94 23.49
CA MET A 1 0.34 10.86 22.89
C MET A 1 0.51 10.50 21.43
N ILE A 2 0.19 9.27 21.01
CA ILE A 2 0.25 8.86 19.61
C ILE A 2 -1.19 8.78 19.12
N ASN A 3 -1.65 9.78 18.36
CA ASN A 3 -2.92 9.71 17.64
C ASN A 3 -2.69 8.90 16.37
N GLN A 4 -2.89 7.58 16.45
CA GLN A 4 -2.94 6.73 15.26
C GLN A 4 -4.32 6.86 14.61
N TYR A 5 -4.40 7.69 13.57
CA TYR A 5 -5.57 7.74 12.69
C TYR A 5 -5.56 6.52 11.76
N ASN A 6 -6.16 5.41 12.21
CA ASN A 6 -6.39 4.24 11.37
C ASN A 6 -7.61 4.50 10.48
N ILE A 7 -7.39 5.15 9.33
CA ILE A 7 -8.46 5.43 8.37
C ILE A 7 -8.58 4.25 7.41
N PHE A 8 -9.49 3.32 7.69
CA PHE A 8 -9.91 2.28 6.75
C PHE A 8 -10.88 2.89 5.74
N ALA A 9 -10.31 3.53 4.72
CA ALA A 9 -11.03 4.26 3.69
C ALA A 9 -11.88 3.36 2.76
N SER A 10 -13.01 3.90 2.28
CA SER A 10 -14.04 3.21 1.50
C SER A 10 -13.57 2.84 0.07
N LYS A 11 -13.77 1.58 -0.30
CA LYS A 11 -13.36 1.00 -1.58
C LYS A 11 -13.94 1.80 -2.77
N GLY A 12 -13.08 2.48 -3.53
CA GLY A 12 -13.39 3.08 -4.83
C GLY A 12 -13.35 4.62 -4.93
N TYR A 13 -13.15 5.34 -3.81
CA TYR A 13 -13.02 6.81 -3.82
C TYR A 13 -11.89 7.34 -2.91
N TYR A 14 -11.56 6.58 -1.86
CA TYR A 14 -10.49 6.90 -0.94
C TYR A 14 -9.83 5.58 -0.47
N GLY A 15 -8.51 5.48 -0.48
CA GLY A 15 -7.85 4.22 -0.16
C GLY A 15 -6.35 4.37 0.07
N TYR A 16 -5.82 3.60 1.04
CA TYR A 16 -4.39 3.53 1.35
C TYR A 16 -3.97 2.08 1.52
N TRP A 17 -2.92 1.67 0.81
CA TRP A 17 -2.36 0.34 0.99
C TRP A 17 -0.84 0.32 0.90
N TRP A 18 -0.23 -0.50 1.75
CA TRP A 18 1.22 -0.64 1.80
C TRP A 18 1.77 -1.18 0.48
N SER A 19 2.92 -0.63 0.07
CA SER A 19 3.79 -1.27 -0.90
C SER A 19 4.81 -2.14 -0.16
N ALA A 20 5.32 -3.18 -0.83
CA ALA A 20 6.44 -3.98 -0.33
C ALA A 20 7.80 -3.25 -0.45
N THR A 21 7.82 -2.05 -1.06
CA THR A 21 9.04 -1.27 -1.28
C THR A 21 9.37 -0.39 -0.07
N GLU A 22 10.51 -0.68 0.55
CA GLU A 22 11.12 0.21 1.53
C GLU A 22 11.70 1.46 0.87
N LYS A 23 11.58 2.60 1.55
CA LYS A 23 12.24 3.84 1.13
C LYS A 23 13.48 4.11 1.97
N GLU A 24 13.34 4.04 3.30
CA GLU A 24 14.42 4.23 4.29
C GLU A 24 14.10 3.42 5.58
N ASP A 25 15.03 3.40 6.53
CA ASP A 25 14.94 2.68 7.81
C ASP A 25 13.57 2.83 8.52
N LYS A 26 13.00 4.05 8.48
CA LYS A 26 11.74 4.38 9.17
C LYS A 26 10.55 4.57 8.23
N THR A 27 10.76 4.55 6.92
CA THR A 27 9.73 4.89 5.93
C THR A 27 9.56 3.82 4.87
N ALA A 28 8.32 3.61 4.45
CA ALA A 28 7.99 2.71 3.36
C ALA A 28 7.07 3.41 2.37
N ASN A 29 7.09 2.93 1.13
CA ASN A 29 6.15 3.42 0.13
C ASN A 29 4.76 2.87 0.42
N TYR A 30 3.74 3.67 0.14
CA TYR A 30 2.35 3.24 0.10
C TYR A 30 1.69 3.78 -1.16
N TRP A 31 0.66 3.09 -1.59
CA TRP A 31 -0.21 3.51 -2.68
C TRP A 31 -1.44 4.17 -2.10
N GLN A 32 -1.90 5.22 -2.78
CA GLN A 32 -3.10 5.94 -2.38
C GLN A 32 -4.00 6.28 -3.55
N MET A 33 -5.30 6.30 -3.26
CA MET A 33 -6.35 6.84 -4.11
C MET A 33 -7.05 7.92 -3.30
N VAL A 34 -7.04 9.16 -3.78
CA VAL A 34 -7.56 10.32 -3.05
C VAL A 34 -8.53 11.06 -3.95
N TYR A 35 -9.82 10.99 -3.62
CA TYR A 35 -10.91 11.61 -4.39
C TYR A 35 -10.90 11.22 -5.88
N SER A 36 -10.49 9.98 -6.18
CA SER A 36 -10.38 9.45 -7.53
C SER A 36 -10.94 8.04 -7.60
N ASN A 37 -11.38 7.62 -8.78
CA ASN A 37 -11.83 6.26 -9.08
C ASN A 37 -10.92 5.52 -10.07
N SER A 38 -9.91 6.20 -10.62
CA SER A 38 -9.03 5.67 -11.67
C SER A 38 -7.56 5.96 -11.43
N GLU A 39 -7.23 6.92 -10.58
CA GLU A 39 -5.85 7.33 -10.35
C GLU A 39 -5.35 6.83 -9.01
N VAL A 40 -4.18 6.20 -9.06
CA VAL A 40 -3.42 5.77 -7.90
C VAL A 40 -2.08 6.47 -7.95
N SER A 41 -1.66 7.05 -6.83
CA SER A 41 -0.32 7.64 -6.69
C SER A 41 0.51 6.89 -5.66
N ASN A 42 1.83 6.98 -5.79
CA ASN A 42 2.77 6.46 -4.82
C ASN A 42 3.23 7.58 -3.89
N SER A 43 3.36 7.30 -2.60
CA SER A 43 3.89 8.24 -1.62
C SER A 43 4.64 7.48 -0.51
N VAL A 44 5.18 8.23 0.46
CA VAL A 44 6.03 7.71 1.54
C VAL A 44 5.36 7.98 2.89
N SER A 45 5.32 6.98 3.76
CA SER A 45 4.83 7.12 5.13
C SER A 45 5.73 6.40 6.12
N LEU A 46 5.61 6.73 7.41
CA LEU A 46 6.31 6.03 8.47
C LEU A 46 5.77 4.61 8.62
N LYS A 47 6.67 3.64 8.82
CA LYS A 47 6.34 2.20 8.93
C LYS A 47 5.38 1.86 10.09
N ASN A 48 5.14 2.80 11.02
CA ASN A 48 4.24 2.64 12.16
C ASN A 48 2.80 3.11 11.91
N TYR A 49 2.47 3.56 10.69
CA TYR A 49 1.08 3.86 10.28
C TYR A 49 0.31 2.59 9.91
N GLY A 50 -1.00 2.61 10.17
CA GLY A 50 -1.90 1.54 9.77
C GLY A 50 -2.49 1.79 8.38
N PHE A 51 -2.05 1.03 7.38
CA PHE A 51 -2.70 0.95 6.06
C PHE A 51 -3.11 -0.49 5.75
N GLN A 52 -4.04 -0.66 4.81
CA GLN A 52 -4.41 -1.99 4.35
C GLN A 52 -3.23 -2.64 3.61
N SER A 53 -3.13 -3.96 3.62
CA SER A 53 -2.19 -4.69 2.77
C SER A 53 -2.97 -5.42 1.70
N VAL A 54 -2.69 -5.11 0.43
CA VAL A 54 -3.32 -5.78 -0.71
C VAL A 54 -2.26 -6.66 -1.38
N VAL A 55 -2.50 -7.97 -1.40
CA VAL A 55 -1.66 -8.91 -2.12
C VAL A 55 -2.12 -8.96 -3.56
N LEU A 56 -1.32 -8.42 -4.48
CA LEU A 56 -1.54 -8.58 -5.91
C LEU A 56 -1.20 -10.01 -6.30
N ARG A 57 -2.22 -10.87 -6.37
CA ARG A 57 -2.07 -12.20 -6.96
C ARG A 57 -2.08 -12.06 -8.46
N THR A 58 -0.91 -12.08 -9.08
CA THR A 58 -0.84 -12.28 -10.51
C THR A 58 -1.20 -13.74 -10.82
N LYS A 59 -2.07 -13.98 -11.81
CA LYS A 59 -2.30 -15.34 -12.33
C LYS A 59 -1.15 -15.73 -13.26
N ILE A 60 0.09 -15.69 -12.75
CA ILE A 60 1.23 -16.23 -13.50
C ILE A 60 1.23 -17.73 -13.24
N LYS A 61 0.99 -18.50 -14.30
CA LYS A 61 1.30 -19.93 -14.33
C LYS A 61 2.80 -20.07 -14.08
N ASP A 62 3.21 -20.91 -13.15
CA ASP A 62 4.61 -21.20 -12.81
C ASP A 62 5.40 -20.09 -12.08
N TRP A 63 4.75 -19.29 -11.21
CA TRP A 63 5.44 -18.31 -10.34
C TRP A 63 6.58 -18.91 -9.50
N GLU A 64 6.51 -20.22 -9.21
CA GLU A 64 7.55 -21.00 -8.51
C GLU A 64 8.89 -21.07 -9.27
N LYS A 65 8.89 -20.81 -10.59
CA LYS A 65 10.10 -20.81 -11.43
C LYS A 65 10.80 -19.44 -11.47
N MET A 66 10.26 -18.43 -10.79
CA MET A 66 10.80 -17.06 -10.80
C MET A 66 11.71 -16.74 -9.60
N VAL A 67 12.05 -17.72 -8.76
CA VAL A 67 13.07 -17.56 -7.71
C VAL A 67 14.44 -17.89 -8.30
N LEU A 68 15.20 -16.85 -8.63
CA LEU A 68 16.66 -16.86 -8.77
C LEU A 68 17.25 -15.95 -7.69
#